data_AF-A0AA88KSP9-F1
#
_entry.id   AF-A0AA88KSP9-F1
#
_cell.length_a   1.000
_cell.length_b   1.000
_cell.length_c   1.000
_cell.angle_alpha   90.00
_cell.angle_beta   90.00
_cell.angle_gamma   90.00
#
_symmetry.space_group_name_H-M   'P 1'
#
loop_
_entity.id
_entity.type
_entity.pdbx_description
1 polymer ?
#
loop_
_entity_poly.entity_id
_entity_poly.type
_entity_poly.pdbx_seq_one_letter_code
_entity_poly.pdbx_strand_id
1 'polypeptide(L)'
;MASETDALDTSIGKPLVAADQNGQNAVEGFVDPWNVCTSSMKGVDYDKHINAQDTSIGKPLVAADQNGQNAVEGFVDPWNVCTSSMKGVDYDKHIKKYGCSAIDDSLIERFKQVAKVEEVHPLLRRGVFFSHRDLHVILDCVEKGQKFYLYTGRCPSSDVMHLGHLIPFLFTKWLQEVFDVPLIIQITDDEKYYWRDLNLKEVKEMAVKNIKDIIAIGFHPDKTFIFRNLEYMG
;
A
#
# COMPACT_ATOMS: atom_id res chain seq x y z
N MET A 1 24.24 -39.36 8.12
CA MET A 1 23.70 -38.86 9.40
C MET A 1 23.85 -37.35 9.36
N ALA A 2 22.78 -36.65 8.97
CA ALA A 2 22.74 -35.19 8.99
C ALA A 2 22.22 -34.77 10.36
N SER A 3 22.98 -33.92 11.06
CA SER A 3 22.64 -33.38 12.37
C SER A 3 21.70 -32.18 12.24
N GLU A 4 20.73 -32.15 13.14
CA GLU A 4 19.56 -31.28 13.21
C GLU A 4 19.89 -29.78 13.25
N THR A 5 19.05 -29.01 12.56
CA THR A 5 19.01 -27.55 12.54
C THR A 5 18.29 -27.02 13.78
N ASP A 6 18.95 -26.13 14.52
CA ASP A 6 18.35 -25.31 15.57
C ASP A 6 17.20 -24.47 15.01
N ALA A 7 15.98 -24.78 15.46
CA ALA A 7 14.79 -23.98 15.18
C ALA A 7 14.83 -22.70 16.03
N LEU A 8 14.86 -21.55 15.37
CA LEU A 8 14.65 -20.24 15.98
C LEU A 8 13.21 -20.14 16.55
N ASP A 9 13.11 -19.96 17.86
CA ASP A 9 11.89 -19.63 18.59
C ASP A 9 11.36 -18.24 18.15
N THR A 10 10.20 -18.22 17.51
CA THR A 10 9.50 -17.03 17.01
C THR A 10 8.36 -16.57 17.92
N SER A 11 8.44 -16.85 19.23
CA SER A 11 7.42 -16.41 20.19
C SER A 11 7.47 -14.91 20.51
N ILE A 12 7.26 -14.05 19.51
CA ILE A 12 6.94 -12.62 19.70
C ILE A 12 5.67 -12.32 18.92
N GLY A 13 4.57 -12.11 19.65
CA GLY A 13 3.27 -11.73 19.07
C GLY A 13 2.15 -12.71 19.41
N LYS A 14 1.83 -12.88 20.70
CA LYS A 14 0.49 -13.36 21.05
C LYS A 14 -0.51 -12.26 20.65
N PRO A 15 -1.51 -12.53 19.79
CA PRO A 15 -2.57 -11.57 19.54
C PRO A 15 -3.32 -11.32 20.85
N LEU A 16 -3.59 -10.05 21.14
CA LEU A 16 -4.51 -9.66 22.21
C LEU A 16 -5.91 -10.15 21.81
N VAL A 17 -6.30 -11.32 22.31
CA VAL A 17 -7.68 -11.78 22.25
C VAL A 17 -8.48 -10.87 23.18
N ALA A 18 -9.22 -9.92 22.61
CA ALA A 18 -10.35 -9.33 23.32
C ALA A 18 -11.40 -10.43 23.47
N ALA A 19 -11.42 -11.08 24.64
CA ALA A 19 -12.51 -11.97 25.01
C ALA A 19 -13.76 -11.12 25.18
N ASP A 20 -14.76 -11.31 24.31
CA ASP A 20 -16.12 -10.95 24.68
C ASP A 20 -16.58 -11.85 25.84
N GLN A 21 -17.45 -11.30 26.69
CA GLN A 21 -17.86 -11.96 27.93
C GLN A 21 -18.94 -13.04 27.71
N ASN A 22 -19.17 -13.53 26.49
CA ASN A 22 -20.31 -14.41 26.20
C ASN A 22 -19.98 -15.70 25.43
N GLY A 23 -18.71 -16.10 25.31
CA GLY A 23 -18.34 -17.51 25.15
C GLY A 23 -19.00 -18.28 24.00
N GLN A 24 -19.41 -17.61 22.92
CA GLN A 24 -19.98 -18.26 21.74
C GLN A 24 -19.52 -17.56 20.46
N ASN A 25 -18.92 -18.38 19.58
CA ASN A 25 -18.45 -18.14 18.20
C ASN A 25 -17.02 -17.60 18.07
N ALA A 26 -16.08 -18.52 17.84
CA ALA A 26 -14.78 -18.20 17.25
C ALA A 26 -15.01 -17.52 15.89
N VAL A 27 -14.45 -16.32 15.72
CA VAL A 27 -14.60 -15.53 14.50
C VAL A 27 -13.97 -16.31 13.34
N GLU A 28 -14.81 -16.86 12.45
CA GLU A 28 -14.39 -17.32 11.11
C GLU A 28 -13.77 -16.10 10.40
N GLY A 29 -12.66 -16.31 9.69
CA GLY A 29 -11.76 -15.26 9.23
C GLY A 29 -12.42 -14.01 8.63
N PHE A 30 -11.77 -12.87 8.82
CA PHE A 30 -12.21 -11.58 8.33
C PHE A 30 -11.44 -11.22 7.05
N VAL A 31 -12.18 -10.81 6.02
CA VAL A 31 -11.64 -10.25 4.78
C VAL A 31 -12.35 -8.95 4.48
N ASP A 32 -11.57 -7.87 4.39
CA ASP A 32 -11.99 -6.65 3.72
C ASP A 32 -10.88 -6.23 2.71
N PRO A 33 -11.08 -5.17 1.92
CA PRO A 33 -10.08 -4.72 0.95
C PRO A 33 -8.71 -4.34 1.54
N TRP A 34 -8.59 -4.26 2.86
CA TRP A 34 -7.44 -3.73 3.59
C TRP A 34 -6.81 -4.71 4.58
N ASN A 35 -7.55 -5.73 5.03
CA ASN A 35 -7.13 -6.69 6.03
C ASN A 35 -7.63 -8.10 5.72
N VAL A 36 -6.76 -9.08 5.95
CA VAL A 36 -7.10 -10.50 5.97
C VAL A 36 -6.61 -11.08 7.29
N CYS A 37 -7.52 -11.59 8.11
CA CYS A 37 -7.18 -12.22 9.39
C CYS A 37 -7.94 -13.53 9.57
N THR A 38 -7.26 -14.59 10.01
CA THR A 38 -7.90 -15.88 10.30
C THR A 38 -7.24 -16.55 11.48
N SER A 39 -8.06 -17.19 12.33
CA SER A 39 -7.59 -18.08 13.38
C SER A 39 -7.37 -19.53 12.86
N SER A 40 -7.70 -19.81 11.59
CA SER A 40 -7.60 -21.13 10.97
C SER A 40 -6.23 -21.40 10.35
N MET A 41 -5.61 -22.53 10.69
CA MET A 41 -4.40 -23.04 10.03
C MET A 41 -4.61 -23.40 8.55
N LYS A 42 -5.86 -23.57 8.09
CA LYS A 42 -6.18 -23.85 6.70
C LYS A 42 -6.30 -22.59 5.83
N GLY A 43 -6.13 -21.40 6.41
CA GLY A 43 -6.31 -20.12 5.72
C GLY A 43 -7.75 -19.61 5.76
N VAL A 44 -8.03 -18.60 4.93
CA VAL A 44 -9.36 -17.98 4.76
C VAL A 44 -10.09 -18.65 3.61
N ASP A 45 -11.35 -18.98 3.84
CA ASP A 45 -12.26 -19.52 2.82
C ASP A 45 -12.97 -18.37 2.09
N TYR A 46 -12.34 -17.86 1.03
CA TYR A 46 -12.81 -16.68 0.30
C TYR A 46 -14.21 -16.87 -0.30
N ASP A 47 -14.59 -18.09 -0.67
CA ASP A 47 -15.88 -18.40 -1.29
C ASP A 47 -17.07 -18.14 -0.35
N LYS A 48 -16.85 -18.18 0.97
CA LYS A 48 -17.87 -17.87 1.99
C LYS A 48 -18.05 -16.37 2.25
N HIS A 49 -17.07 -15.54 1.88
CA HIS A 49 -17.06 -14.11 2.19
C HIS A 49 -17.38 -13.21 0.98
N ILE A 50 -17.51 -13.78 -0.22
CA ILE A 50 -17.99 -13.05 -1.41
C ILE A 50 -19.53 -13.01 -1.38
N ASN A 51 -20.09 -11.97 -0.78
CA ASN A 51 -21.52 -11.69 -0.91
C ASN A 51 -21.74 -10.80 -2.15
N ALA A 52 -22.07 -11.42 -3.29
CA ALA A 52 -22.20 -10.77 -4.60
C ALA A 52 -23.36 -9.74 -4.72
N GLN A 53 -23.96 -9.32 -3.61
CA GLN A 53 -25.13 -8.41 -3.61
C GLN A 53 -24.81 -6.97 -3.20
N ASP A 54 -23.63 -6.65 -2.67
CA ASP A 54 -23.30 -5.25 -2.35
C ASP A 54 -22.61 -4.54 -3.54
N THR A 55 -23.42 -4.25 -4.56
CA THR A 55 -23.00 -3.53 -5.79
C THR A 55 -23.11 -2.01 -5.64
N SER A 56 -22.97 -1.48 -4.42
CA SER A 56 -22.97 -0.05 -4.15
C SER A 56 -21.60 0.64 -4.35
N ILE A 57 -20.63 -0.07 -4.92
CA ILE A 57 -19.29 0.44 -5.19
C ILE A 57 -19.29 1.18 -6.54
N GLY A 58 -18.99 2.49 -6.53
CA GLY A 58 -18.78 3.29 -7.75
C GLY A 58 -19.88 4.28 -8.13
N LYS A 59 -20.91 4.50 -7.30
CA LYS A 59 -21.74 5.72 -7.42
C LYS A 59 -21.04 6.88 -6.70
N PRO A 60 -20.87 8.06 -7.32
CA PRO A 60 -20.58 9.27 -6.55
C PRO A 60 -21.71 9.44 -5.53
N LEU A 61 -21.37 9.60 -4.25
CA LEU A 61 -22.32 10.00 -3.21
C LEU A 61 -22.77 11.44 -3.49
N VAL A 62 -23.66 11.63 -4.46
CA VAL A 62 -24.49 12.83 -4.50
C VAL A 62 -25.68 12.53 -3.59
N ALA A 63 -25.50 12.76 -2.30
CA ALA A 63 -26.64 12.86 -1.39
C ALA A 63 -27.37 14.17 -1.73
N ALA A 64 -28.37 14.09 -2.61
CA ALA A 64 -29.42 15.09 -2.64
C ALA A 64 -30.36 14.80 -1.46
N ASP A 65 -30.15 15.53 -0.37
CA ASP A 65 -31.03 15.62 0.79
C ASP A 65 -31.51 17.08 0.87
N GLN A 66 -32.80 17.29 1.06
CA GLN A 66 -33.47 18.60 1.05
C GLN A 66 -33.34 19.39 2.36
N ASN A 67 -32.40 19.06 3.25
CA ASN A 67 -32.24 19.69 4.55
C ASN A 67 -30.77 20.06 4.85
N GLY A 68 -30.18 20.90 3.99
CA GLY A 68 -29.40 22.09 4.39
C GLY A 68 -28.21 22.00 5.36
N GLN A 69 -27.81 20.86 5.90
CA GLN A 69 -26.68 20.71 6.83
C GLN A 69 -26.12 19.30 6.75
N ASN A 70 -25.04 19.11 5.98
CA ASN A 70 -23.89 18.29 6.32
C ASN A 70 -22.82 18.43 5.21
N ALA A 71 -21.68 19.02 5.57
CA ALA A 71 -20.52 19.07 4.69
C ALA A 71 -20.06 17.63 4.40
N VAL A 72 -19.99 17.25 3.13
CA VAL A 72 -19.53 15.91 2.73
C VAL A 72 -18.17 15.64 3.37
N GLU A 73 -18.13 14.67 4.28
CA GLU A 73 -16.91 14.24 4.96
C GLU A 73 -15.88 13.75 3.93
N GLY A 74 -14.59 14.00 4.19
CA GLY A 74 -13.53 13.55 3.29
C GLY A 74 -13.57 12.04 3.07
N PHE A 75 -13.67 11.61 1.82
CA PHE A 75 -13.70 10.20 1.42
C PHE A 75 -12.45 9.87 0.62
N VAL A 76 -11.76 8.79 1.01
CA VAL A 76 -10.54 8.32 0.37
C VAL A 76 -10.61 6.79 0.30
N ASP A 77 -10.53 6.25 -0.91
CA ASP A 77 -10.37 4.82 -1.19
C ASP A 77 -9.44 4.65 -2.42
N PRO A 78 -9.14 3.42 -2.89
CA PRO A 78 -8.26 3.21 -4.04
C PRO A 78 -8.76 3.81 -5.36
N TRP A 79 -10.05 4.14 -5.47
CA TRP A 79 -10.69 4.61 -6.69
C TRP A 79 -11.12 6.08 -6.63
N ASN A 80 -11.36 6.62 -5.43
CA ASN A 80 -12.02 7.91 -5.21
C ASN A 80 -11.33 8.70 -4.10
N VAL A 81 -11.12 9.98 -4.38
CA VAL A 81 -10.74 10.98 -3.38
C VAL A 81 -11.73 12.14 -3.52
N CYS A 82 -12.50 12.41 -2.47
CA CYS A 82 -13.53 13.46 -2.46
C CYS A 82 -13.49 14.22 -1.14
N THR A 83 -13.73 15.53 -1.21
CA THR A 83 -13.84 16.40 -0.04
C THR A 83 -14.71 17.59 -0.40
N SER A 84 -15.55 18.03 0.53
CA SER A 84 -16.29 19.29 0.39
C SER A 84 -15.45 20.52 0.76
N SER A 85 -14.26 20.32 1.32
CA SER A 85 -13.38 21.40 1.78
C SER A 85 -12.48 21.91 0.67
N MET A 86 -12.48 23.24 0.47
CA MET A 86 -11.53 23.93 -0.41
C MET A 86 -10.06 23.80 0.04
N LYS A 87 -9.82 23.44 1.32
CA LYS A 87 -8.47 23.18 1.84
C LYS A 87 -7.95 21.78 1.47
N GLY A 88 -8.77 20.96 0.80
CA GLY A 88 -8.44 19.59 0.48
C GLY A 88 -8.86 18.60 1.56
N VAL A 89 -8.19 17.44 1.57
CA VAL A 89 -8.45 16.34 2.49
C VAL A 89 -7.81 16.62 3.85
N ASP A 90 -8.49 16.26 4.93
CA ASP A 90 -7.98 16.38 6.30
C ASP A 90 -7.14 15.16 6.67
N TYR A 91 -5.84 15.23 6.40
CA TYR A 91 -4.92 14.09 6.53
C TYR A 91 -4.80 13.57 7.97
N ASP A 92 -4.84 14.44 8.99
CA ASP A 92 -4.76 14.02 10.40
C ASP A 92 -5.93 13.13 10.80
N LYS A 93 -7.13 13.40 10.27
CA LYS A 93 -8.28 12.51 10.44
C LYS A 93 -8.08 11.17 9.77
N HIS A 94 -7.50 11.14 8.57
CA HIS A 94 -7.24 9.89 7.85
C HIS A 94 -6.17 9.02 8.54
N ILE A 95 -5.14 9.63 9.16
CA ILE A 95 -4.17 8.89 9.98
C ILE A 95 -4.90 8.10 11.06
N LYS A 96 -5.81 8.74 11.80
CA LYS A 96 -6.61 8.09 12.85
C LYS A 96 -7.59 7.06 12.29
N LYS A 97 -8.30 7.40 11.21
CA LYS A 97 -9.31 6.53 10.58
C LYS A 97 -8.71 5.21 10.12
N TYR A 98 -7.55 5.25 9.46
CA TYR A 98 -6.90 4.05 9.00
C TYR A 98 -6.03 3.40 10.09
N GLY A 99 -5.72 4.09 11.19
CA GLY A 99 -4.86 3.57 12.25
C GLY A 99 -3.39 3.57 11.86
N CYS A 100 -2.96 4.54 11.07
CA CYS A 100 -1.55 4.79 10.76
C CYS A 100 -0.90 5.65 11.84
N SER A 101 0.43 5.76 11.81
CA SER A 101 1.19 6.72 12.61
C SER A 101 1.60 7.91 11.76
N ALA A 102 1.64 9.11 12.36
CA ALA A 102 2.17 10.30 11.70
C ALA A 102 3.70 10.23 11.61
N ILE A 103 4.27 10.80 10.54
CA ILE A 103 5.71 11.02 10.43
C ILE A 103 6.00 12.36 11.09
N ASP A 104 6.53 12.33 12.31
CA ASP A 104 6.92 13.52 13.06
C ASP A 104 8.38 13.92 12.82
N ASP A 105 8.76 15.11 13.30
CA ASP A 105 10.13 15.64 13.16
C ASP A 105 11.18 14.73 13.80
N SER A 106 10.83 14.02 14.89
CA SER A 106 11.76 13.12 15.57
C SER A 106 12.08 11.89 14.71
N LEU A 107 11.08 11.36 13.99
CA LEU A 107 11.23 10.28 13.05
C LEU A 107 11.97 10.72 11.80
N ILE A 108 11.77 11.95 11.32
CA ILE A 108 12.53 12.52 10.21
C ILE A 108 14.01 12.64 10.57
N GLU A 109 14.34 13.15 11.76
CA GLU A 109 15.73 13.24 12.24
C GLU A 109 16.35 11.86 12.43
N ARG A 110 15.60 10.89 12.98
CA ARG A 110 16.07 9.51 13.08
C ARG A 110 16.33 8.92 11.69
N PHE A 111 15.38 9.08 10.76
CA PHE A 111 15.53 8.62 9.38
C PHE A 111 16.81 9.17 8.77
N LYS A 112 17.05 10.49 8.90
CA LYS A 112 18.24 11.17 8.39
C LYS A 112 19.54 10.55 8.91
N GLN A 113 19.59 10.26 10.22
CA GLN A 113 20.75 9.63 10.86
C GLN A 113 20.99 8.20 10.35
N VAL A 114 19.94 7.37 10.31
CA VAL A 114 20.01 5.96 9.89
C VAL A 114 20.37 5.84 8.41
N ALA A 115 19.75 6.67 7.57
CA ALA A 115 20.01 6.78 6.14
C ALA A 115 21.38 7.39 5.81
N LYS A 116 22.06 8.03 6.78
CA LYS A 116 23.34 8.72 6.61
C LYS A 116 23.31 9.77 5.49
N VAL A 117 22.23 10.53 5.43
CA VAL A 117 22.04 11.62 4.44
C VAL A 117 22.14 12.99 5.11
N GLU A 118 22.65 13.97 4.39
CA GLU A 118 22.73 15.36 4.88
C GLU A 118 21.35 16.04 4.91
N GLU A 119 20.52 15.78 3.91
CA GLU A 119 19.13 16.24 3.86
C GLU A 119 18.18 15.11 3.45
N VAL A 120 17.00 15.08 4.08
CA VAL A 120 15.91 14.18 3.68
C VAL A 120 15.20 14.69 2.43
N HIS A 121 14.51 13.80 1.73
CA HIS A 121 13.78 14.15 0.53
C HIS A 121 12.77 15.30 0.76
N PRO A 122 12.61 16.26 -0.17
CA PRO A 122 11.66 17.36 -0.01
C PRO A 122 10.21 16.91 0.23
N LEU A 123 9.81 15.75 -0.32
CA LEU A 123 8.47 15.19 -0.09
C LEU A 123 8.26 14.69 1.34
N LEU A 124 9.33 14.29 2.04
CA LEU A 124 9.27 13.95 3.47
C LEU A 124 9.28 15.23 4.32
N ARG A 125 10.24 16.13 4.06
CA ARG A 125 10.37 17.41 4.78
C ARG A 125 9.12 18.30 4.70
N ARG A 126 8.37 18.24 3.60
CA ARG A 126 7.16 19.06 3.38
C ARG A 126 5.86 18.33 3.76
N GLY A 127 5.95 17.15 4.36
CA GLY A 127 4.77 16.38 4.76
C GLY A 127 3.90 15.91 3.60
N VAL A 128 4.48 15.65 2.42
CA VAL A 128 3.76 14.99 1.32
C VAL A 128 3.65 13.50 1.61
N PHE A 129 4.74 12.89 2.07
CA PHE A 129 4.68 11.62 2.80
C PHE A 129 4.55 11.95 4.29
N PHE A 130 3.35 11.81 4.83
CA PHE A 130 2.99 12.29 6.17
C PHE A 130 2.65 11.18 7.17
N SER A 131 2.45 9.95 6.71
CA SER A 131 2.05 8.82 7.57
C SER A 131 2.82 7.56 7.21
N HIS A 132 2.95 6.66 8.18
CA HIS A 132 3.63 5.38 8.03
C HIS A 132 2.97 4.27 8.86
N ARG A 133 3.39 3.03 8.59
CA ARG A 133 3.26 1.87 9.50
C ARG A 133 4.62 1.22 9.60
N ASP A 134 5.05 0.92 10.82
CA ASP A 134 6.27 0.16 11.12
C ASP A 134 7.58 0.68 10.48
N LEU A 135 7.64 1.96 10.08
CA LEU A 135 8.88 2.57 9.60
C LEU A 135 10.02 2.45 10.62
N HIS A 136 9.72 2.53 11.92
CA HIS A 136 10.70 2.29 12.98
C HIS A 136 11.33 0.88 12.89
N VAL A 137 10.56 -0.14 12.51
CA VAL A 137 11.06 -1.51 12.34
C VAL A 137 12.06 -1.57 11.18
N ILE A 138 11.75 -0.91 10.06
CA ILE A 138 12.68 -0.82 8.93
C ILE A 138 13.97 -0.08 9.35
N LEU A 139 13.86 1.03 10.09
CA LEU A 139 15.03 1.75 10.59
C LEU A 139 15.88 0.89 11.54
N ASP A 140 15.25 0.14 12.46
CA ASP A 140 15.94 -0.82 13.33
C ASP A 140 16.66 -1.90 12.51
N CYS A 141 16.02 -2.42 11.44
CA CYS A 141 16.63 -3.40 10.55
C CYS A 141 17.86 -2.83 9.85
N VAL A 142 17.80 -1.59 9.36
CA VAL A 142 18.94 -0.91 8.72
C VAL A 142 20.09 -0.74 9.70
N GLU A 143 19.81 -0.28 10.93
CA GLU A 143 20.81 -0.12 11.99
C GLU A 143 21.52 -1.44 12.34
N LYS A 144 20.78 -2.56 12.29
CA LYS A 144 21.30 -3.91 12.52
C LYS A 144 21.99 -4.53 11.30
N GLY A 145 22.04 -3.83 10.16
CA GLY A 145 22.58 -4.35 8.89
C GLY A 145 21.74 -5.48 8.28
N GLN A 146 20.45 -5.57 8.64
CA GLN A 146 19.52 -6.53 8.08
C GLN A 146 19.03 -6.09 6.70
N LYS A 147 18.79 -7.06 5.83
CA LYS A 147 18.33 -6.82 4.47
C LYS A 147 16.82 -6.60 4.45
N PHE A 148 16.38 -5.67 3.61
CA PHE A 148 14.98 -5.44 3.26
C PHE A 148 14.90 -5.07 1.78
N TYR A 149 13.69 -4.93 1.24
CA TYR A 149 13.45 -4.52 -0.13
C TYR A 149 12.27 -3.54 -0.19
N LEU A 150 12.20 -2.79 -1.29
CA LEU A 150 11.10 -1.87 -1.57
C LEU A 150 10.06 -2.54 -2.46
N TYR A 151 8.79 -2.20 -2.24
CA TYR A 151 7.69 -2.65 -3.06
C TYR A 151 6.75 -1.48 -3.38
N THR A 152 6.38 -1.35 -4.65
CA THR A 152 5.36 -0.41 -5.11
C THR A 152 4.66 -0.99 -6.34
N GLY A 153 3.64 -0.31 -6.85
CA GLY A 153 2.87 -0.83 -7.98
C GLY A 153 2.22 0.24 -8.84
N ARG A 154 1.75 -0.20 -10.00
CA ARG A 154 1.01 0.61 -10.96
C ARG A 154 -0.06 -0.23 -11.66
N CYS A 155 -1.31 0.14 -11.50
CA CYS A 155 -2.38 -0.29 -12.39
C CYS A 155 -2.28 0.50 -13.72
N PRO A 156 -2.14 -0.16 -14.89
CA PRO A 156 -2.05 0.52 -16.18
C PRO A 156 -3.42 1.06 -16.60
N SER A 157 -3.82 2.20 -16.02
CA SER A 157 -5.17 2.74 -16.17
C SER A 157 -5.37 3.62 -17.41
N SER A 158 -4.28 4.09 -18.01
CA SER A 158 -4.20 4.96 -19.20
C SER A 158 -2.92 4.71 -19.98
N ASP A 159 -2.88 5.17 -21.24
CA ASP A 159 -1.72 5.07 -22.12
C ASP A 159 -0.47 5.84 -21.62
N VAL A 160 -0.70 6.91 -20.86
CA VAL A 160 0.37 7.78 -20.33
C VAL A 160 0.15 8.07 -18.85
N MET A 161 1.25 8.23 -18.12
CA MET A 161 1.23 8.69 -16.74
C MET A 161 1.14 10.23 -16.67
N HIS A 162 0.31 10.76 -15.77
CA HIS A 162 0.35 12.18 -15.40
C HIS A 162 1.33 12.47 -14.25
N LEU A 163 1.63 13.74 -14.00
CA LEU A 163 2.58 14.18 -12.96
C LEU A 163 2.28 13.64 -11.55
N GLY A 164 1.00 13.44 -11.21
CA GLY A 164 0.62 12.85 -9.92
C GLY A 164 1.20 11.44 -9.70
N HIS A 165 1.39 10.65 -10.77
CA HIS A 165 1.99 9.32 -10.63
C HIS A 165 3.49 9.37 -10.35
N LEU A 166 4.17 10.49 -10.62
CA LEU A 166 5.60 10.61 -10.37
C LEU A 166 5.91 10.68 -8.88
N ILE A 167 4.99 11.18 -8.04
CA ILE A 167 5.21 11.36 -6.60
C ILE A 167 5.68 10.07 -5.90
N PRO A 168 4.96 8.92 -5.99
CA PRO A 168 5.41 7.67 -5.38
C PRO A 168 6.71 7.14 -5.98
N PHE A 169 6.89 7.22 -7.30
CA PHE A 169 8.09 6.67 -7.94
C PHE A 169 9.35 7.50 -7.68
N LEU A 170 9.27 8.84 -7.68
CA LEU A 170 10.40 9.70 -7.35
C LEU A 170 10.87 9.44 -5.91
N PHE A 171 9.93 9.30 -4.98
CA PHE A 171 10.27 8.98 -3.60
C PHE A 171 10.86 7.57 -3.47
N THR A 172 10.29 6.58 -4.17
CA THR A 172 10.80 5.20 -4.18
C THR A 172 12.21 5.13 -4.77
N LYS A 173 12.50 5.87 -5.84
CA LYS A 173 13.83 5.96 -6.44
C LYS A 173 14.83 6.51 -5.42
N TRP A 174 14.48 7.61 -4.75
CA TRP A 174 15.34 8.18 -3.72
C TRP A 174 15.58 7.21 -2.57
N LEU A 175 14.56 6.48 -2.10
CA LEU A 175 14.73 5.44 -1.08
C LEU A 175 15.65 4.31 -1.56
N GLN A 176 15.53 3.89 -2.82
CA GLN A 176 16.41 2.88 -3.42
C GLN A 176 17.87 3.34 -3.41
N GLU A 177 18.13 4.60 -3.79
CA GLU A 177 19.48 5.17 -3.82
C GLU A 177 20.08 5.32 -2.41
N VAL A 178 19.28 5.76 -1.45
CA VAL A 178 19.72 6.01 -0.07
C VAL A 178 20.05 4.70 0.67
N PHE A 179 19.20 3.69 0.54
CA PHE A 179 19.37 2.43 1.27
C PHE A 179 20.06 1.33 0.46
N ASP A 180 20.30 1.56 -0.83
CA ASP A 180 20.99 0.63 -1.73
C ASP A 180 20.31 -0.77 -1.84
N VAL A 181 18.98 -0.81 -1.75
CA VAL A 181 18.17 -2.04 -1.65
C VAL A 181 17.50 -2.47 -2.98
N PRO A 182 17.12 -3.76 -3.10
CA PRO A 182 16.28 -4.23 -4.20
C PRO A 182 14.89 -3.56 -4.19
N LEU A 183 14.32 -3.38 -5.38
CA LEU A 183 12.99 -2.84 -5.61
C LEU A 183 12.18 -3.77 -6.50
N ILE A 184 10.94 -4.02 -6.12
CA ILE A 184 9.95 -4.74 -6.91
C ILE A 184 8.82 -3.77 -7.28
N ILE A 185 8.47 -3.72 -8.57
CA ILE A 185 7.36 -2.92 -9.10
C ILE A 185 6.33 -3.86 -9.74
N GLN A 186 5.16 -3.94 -9.14
CA GLN A 186 4.04 -4.71 -9.68
C GLN A 186 3.24 -3.91 -10.72
N ILE A 187 2.96 -4.51 -11.87
CA ILE A 187 2.02 -4.00 -12.86
C ILE A 187 0.75 -4.84 -12.83
N THR A 188 -0.34 -4.28 -12.28
CA THR A 188 -1.63 -4.96 -12.08
C THR A 188 -2.49 -4.92 -13.34
N ASP A 189 -2.01 -5.56 -14.41
CA ASP A 189 -2.74 -5.65 -15.69
C ASP A 189 -3.97 -6.56 -15.62
N ASP A 190 -3.93 -7.59 -14.79
CA ASP A 190 -5.08 -8.42 -14.42
C ASP A 190 -6.23 -7.62 -13.79
N GLU A 191 -5.92 -6.75 -12.82
CA GLU A 191 -6.88 -5.86 -12.18
C GLU A 191 -7.54 -4.97 -13.23
N LYS A 192 -6.74 -4.36 -14.10
CA LYS A 192 -7.28 -3.49 -15.16
C LYS A 192 -8.21 -4.25 -16.11
N TYR A 193 -7.84 -5.47 -16.47
CA TYR A 193 -8.64 -6.34 -17.32
C TYR A 193 -9.97 -6.74 -16.64
N TYR A 194 -9.95 -7.00 -15.33
CA TYR A 194 -11.16 -7.35 -14.58
C TYR A 194 -12.14 -6.16 -14.45
N TRP A 195 -11.62 -4.95 -14.21
CA TRP A 195 -12.45 -3.78 -13.91
C TRP A 195 -12.94 -3.00 -15.13
N ARG A 196 -12.44 -3.28 -16.34
CA ARG A 196 -12.77 -2.53 -17.56
C ARG A 196 -13.04 -3.47 -18.71
N ASP A 197 -13.96 -3.08 -19.59
CA ASP A 197 -14.25 -3.79 -20.83
C ASP A 197 -13.14 -3.53 -21.87
N LEU A 198 -11.96 -4.07 -21.59
CA LEU A 198 -10.76 -3.98 -22.42
C LEU A 198 -10.28 -5.37 -22.77
N ASN A 199 -9.74 -5.56 -23.96
CA ASN A 199 -9.15 -6.84 -24.31
C ASN A 199 -7.71 -6.97 -23.76
N LEU A 200 -7.23 -8.20 -23.61
CA LEU A 200 -5.89 -8.49 -23.07
C LEU A 200 -4.76 -7.80 -23.84
N LYS A 201 -4.93 -7.58 -25.15
CA LYS A 201 -3.93 -6.93 -25.99
C LYS A 201 -3.80 -5.45 -25.64
N GLU A 202 -4.91 -4.73 -25.49
CA GLU A 202 -4.93 -3.32 -25.10
C GLU A 202 -4.31 -3.11 -23.72
N VAL A 203 -4.68 -3.96 -22.75
CA VAL A 203 -4.11 -3.90 -21.41
C VAL A 203 -2.60 -4.14 -21.43
N LYS A 204 -2.14 -5.13 -22.21
CA LYS A 204 -0.71 -5.40 -22.40
C LYS A 204 0.02 -4.21 -23.02
N GLU A 205 -0.55 -3.57 -24.04
CA GLU A 205 0.05 -2.39 -24.67
C GLU A 205 0.16 -1.21 -23.70
N MET A 206 -0.88 -0.95 -22.91
CA MET A 206 -0.85 0.08 -21.85
C MET A 206 0.20 -0.25 -20.77
N ALA A 207 0.26 -1.50 -20.32
CA ALA A 207 1.26 -1.96 -19.34
C ALA A 207 2.68 -1.69 -19.84
N VAL A 208 2.99 -2.07 -21.09
CA VAL A 208 4.31 -1.83 -21.70
C VAL A 208 4.64 -0.34 -21.79
N LYS A 209 3.68 0.54 -22.13
CA LYS A 209 3.89 1.99 -22.15
C LYS A 209 4.17 2.55 -20.76
N ASN A 210 3.38 2.18 -19.75
CA ASN A 210 3.58 2.62 -18.36
C ASN A 210 4.92 2.11 -17.80
N ILE A 211 5.35 0.90 -18.16
CA ILE A 211 6.68 0.38 -17.78
C ILE A 211 7.79 1.24 -18.36
N LYS A 212 7.67 1.72 -19.61
CA LYS A 212 8.65 2.65 -20.20
C LYS A 212 8.70 3.97 -19.44
N ASP A 213 7.55 4.52 -19.06
CA ASP A 213 7.47 5.73 -18.24
C ASP A 213 8.15 5.53 -16.88
N ILE A 214 7.95 4.39 -16.22
CA ILE A 214 8.59 4.04 -14.94
C ILE A 214 10.10 3.89 -15.10
N ILE A 215 10.57 3.21 -16.15
CA ILE A 215 12.01 3.06 -16.42
C ILE A 215 12.66 4.43 -16.66
N ALA A 216 11.97 5.35 -17.33
CA ALA A 216 12.48 6.69 -17.61
C ALA A 216 12.72 7.55 -16.35
N ILE A 217 12.18 7.15 -15.19
CA ILE A 217 12.45 7.80 -13.90
C ILE A 217 13.90 7.55 -13.44
N GLY A 218 14.55 6.50 -13.93
CA GLY A 218 15.96 6.21 -13.67
C GLY A 218 16.21 5.35 -12.43
N PHE A 219 15.41 4.29 -12.24
CA PHE A 219 15.71 3.25 -11.24
C PHE A 219 16.96 2.44 -11.61
N HIS A 220 17.63 1.84 -10.62
CA HIS A 220 18.82 1.03 -10.87
C HIS A 220 18.42 -0.30 -11.55
N PRO A 221 18.87 -0.61 -12.78
CA PRO A 221 18.39 -1.77 -13.53
C PRO A 221 18.71 -3.10 -12.83
N ASP A 222 19.93 -3.24 -12.30
CA ASP A 222 20.36 -4.49 -11.64
C ASP A 222 19.68 -4.77 -10.29
N LYS A 223 18.96 -3.78 -9.74
CA LYS A 223 18.29 -3.88 -8.44
C LYS A 223 16.78 -3.68 -8.54
N THR A 224 16.23 -3.58 -9.75
CA THR A 224 14.81 -3.30 -9.96
C THR A 224 14.18 -4.40 -10.79
N PHE A 225 13.20 -5.09 -10.21
CA PHE A 225 12.40 -6.08 -10.89
C PHE A 225 11.00 -5.54 -11.14
N ILE A 226 10.63 -5.39 -12.42
CA ILE A 226 9.30 -4.96 -12.84
C ILE A 226 8.61 -6.16 -13.47
N PHE A 227 7.41 -6.51 -13.01
CA PHE A 227 6.66 -7.63 -13.54
C PHE A 227 5.19 -7.29 -13.78
N ARG A 228 4.59 -7.98 -14.73
CA ARG A 228 3.16 -7.93 -15.03
C ARG A 228 2.48 -9.14 -14.41
N ASN A 229 1.36 -8.95 -13.74
CA ASN A 229 0.65 -10.05 -13.07
C ASN A 229 0.27 -11.16 -14.06
N LEU A 230 -0.34 -10.80 -15.19
CA LEU A 230 -0.75 -11.76 -16.22
C LEU A 230 0.40 -12.52 -16.88
N GLU A 231 1.64 -12.03 -16.76
CA GLU A 231 2.82 -12.68 -17.34
C GLU A 231 3.59 -13.50 -16.29
N TYR A 232 3.63 -13.02 -15.05
CA TYR A 232 4.41 -13.63 -13.98
C TYR A 232 3.68 -14.75 -13.25
N MET A 233 2.33 -14.72 -13.21
CA MET A 233 1.53 -15.74 -12.52
C MET A 233 1.42 -17.08 -13.27
N GLY A 234 1.75 -17.14 -14.56
CA GLY A 234 1.81 -18.38 -15.36
C GLY A 234 0.52 -18.69 -16.11
#